data_AF-K2K9H1-F1
#
_entry.id   AF-K2K9H1-F1
#
_cell.length_a   1.000
_cell.length_b   1.000
_cell.length_c   1.000
_cell.angle_alpha   90.00
_cell.angle_beta   90.00
_cell.angle_gamma   90.00
#
_symmetry.space_group_name_H-M   'P 1'
#
loop_
_entity.id
_entity.type
_entity.pdbx_description
1 polymer ?
#
loop_
_entity_poly.entity_id
_entity_poly.type
_entity_poly.pdbx_seq_one_letter_code
_entity_poly.pdbx_strand_id
1 'polypeptide(L)'
;MKSISKAMVLVCTVGLLSGCEIQRIDAKTAPNLEQRENGPLPQSLLADLERDIRSLVTQVHRSQVQSPVNSGGSQDKYRIEAQLVQQSDSGYVAKIQDRFVCSEVQVTYRFNFHDSYLDSTSRRRFISNTDQYQRIDKVCDYQVSGQQTYQQGLAQRL
;
A
#
# COMPACT_ATOMS: atom_id res chain seq x y z
N MET A 1 9.30 -14.79 -39.27
CA MET A 1 8.66 -15.91 -38.54
C MET A 1 9.02 -15.76 -37.07
N LYS A 2 8.04 -15.50 -36.19
CA LYS A 2 8.25 -15.07 -34.80
C LYS A 2 8.30 -16.26 -33.86
N SER A 3 9.37 -16.35 -33.06
CA SER A 3 9.46 -17.25 -31.90
C SER A 3 8.87 -16.54 -30.68
N ILE A 4 7.89 -17.19 -30.03
CA ILE A 4 7.22 -16.72 -28.81
C ILE A 4 7.77 -17.59 -27.66
N SER A 5 8.59 -17.02 -26.77
CA SER A 5 8.99 -17.71 -25.53
C SER A 5 7.80 -17.72 -24.57
N LYS A 6 7.27 -18.92 -24.31
CA LYS A 6 6.20 -19.21 -23.36
C LYS A 6 6.82 -19.74 -22.07
N ALA A 7 6.48 -19.17 -20.92
CA ALA A 7 6.79 -19.81 -19.64
C ALA A 7 5.78 -20.93 -19.39
N MET A 8 6.29 -22.15 -19.21
CA MET A 8 5.53 -23.38 -19.09
C MET A 8 5.74 -23.87 -17.66
N VAL A 9 4.68 -23.86 -16.84
CA VAL A 9 4.75 -24.45 -15.49
C VAL A 9 4.21 -25.87 -15.58
N LEU A 10 5.05 -26.83 -15.22
CA LEU A 10 4.76 -28.26 -15.24
C LEU A 10 4.27 -28.67 -13.85
N VAL A 11 2.99 -29.00 -13.72
CA VAL A 11 2.45 -29.64 -12.51
C VAL A 11 2.24 -31.11 -12.85
N CYS A 12 3.12 -31.97 -12.36
CA CYS A 12 2.97 -33.41 -12.46
C CYS A 12 2.39 -33.95 -11.15
N THR A 13 1.13 -34.40 -11.18
CA THR A 13 0.60 -35.29 -10.15
C THR A 13 1.09 -36.71 -10.44
N VAL A 14 1.76 -37.32 -9.46
CA VAL A 14 2.29 -38.68 -9.57
C VAL A 14 1.14 -39.68 -9.48
N GLY A 15 0.67 -40.15 -10.63
CA GLY A 15 -0.33 -41.20 -10.74
C GLY A 15 -0.25 -41.83 -12.13
N LEU A 16 0.07 -43.11 -12.18
CA LEU A 16 0.30 -43.89 -13.40
C LEU A 16 -0.87 -43.79 -14.39
N LEU A 17 -0.54 -43.57 -15.67
CA LEU A 17 -1.39 -43.78 -16.85
C LEU A 17 -2.58 -42.82 -17.03
N SER A 18 -2.32 -41.53 -17.25
CA SER A 18 -3.07 -40.65 -18.17
C SER A 18 -2.39 -39.29 -18.23
N GLY A 19 -2.37 -38.67 -19.42
CA GLY A 19 -1.50 -37.55 -19.76
C GLY A 19 -1.60 -36.34 -18.84
N CYS A 20 -0.47 -35.65 -18.66
CA CYS A 20 -0.45 -34.27 -18.15
C CYS A 20 -1.36 -33.42 -19.05
N GLU A 21 -2.59 -33.17 -18.61
CA GLU A 21 -3.42 -32.14 -19.18
C GLU A 21 -2.80 -30.80 -18.78
N ILE A 22 -2.10 -30.16 -19.73
CA ILE A 22 -1.65 -28.78 -19.56
C ILE A 22 -2.93 -27.93 -19.53
N GLN A 23 -3.46 -27.70 -18.33
CA GLN A 23 -4.51 -26.72 -18.14
C GLN A 23 -3.92 -25.36 -18.54
N ARG A 24 -4.31 -24.89 -19.73
CA ARG A 24 -4.07 -23.51 -20.15
C ARG A 24 -4.92 -22.63 -19.25
N ILE A 25 -4.29 -22.04 -18.26
CA ILE A 25 -4.91 -20.92 -17.54
C ILE A 25 -4.80 -19.73 -18.50
N ASP A 26 -5.88 -19.45 -19.22
CA ASP A 26 -5.96 -18.23 -20.00
C ASP A 26 -5.76 -17.04 -19.04
N ALA A 27 -4.76 -16.21 -19.34
CA ALA A 27 -4.53 -15.00 -18.59
C ALA A 27 -5.83 -14.20 -18.65
N LYS A 28 -6.46 -13.94 -17.49
CA LYS A 28 -7.69 -13.15 -17.38
C LYS A 28 -7.50 -11.89 -18.22
N THR A 29 -8.20 -11.81 -19.34
CA THR A 29 -8.38 -10.57 -20.09
C THR A 29 -9.23 -9.69 -19.18
N ALA A 30 -8.60 -8.97 -18.26
CA ALA A 30 -9.33 -8.04 -17.43
C ALA A 30 -9.65 -6.82 -18.31
N PRO A 31 -10.93 -6.56 -18.60
CA PRO A 31 -11.30 -5.29 -19.24
C PRO A 31 -10.86 -4.19 -18.27
N ASN A 32 -10.13 -3.18 -18.75
CA ASN A 32 -9.60 -2.00 -18.03
C ASN A 32 -8.11 -2.00 -17.65
N LEU A 33 -7.27 -2.94 -18.10
CA LEU A 33 -5.81 -2.82 -17.90
C LEU A 33 -5.14 -1.79 -18.82
N GLU A 34 -5.67 -1.52 -20.01
CA GLU A 34 -5.17 -0.45 -20.89
C GLU A 34 -5.41 0.97 -20.30
N GLN A 35 -6.48 1.16 -19.53
CA GLN A 35 -6.72 2.40 -18.77
C GLN A 35 -5.79 2.54 -17.55
N ARG A 36 -5.12 1.46 -17.10
CA ARG A 36 -4.21 1.48 -15.94
C ARG A 36 -2.80 1.95 -16.26
N GLU A 37 -2.36 1.91 -17.51
CA GLU A 37 -1.04 2.47 -17.87
C GLU A 37 -0.90 3.92 -17.43
N ASN A 38 -2.01 4.68 -17.39
CA ASN A 38 -2.06 6.09 -16.95
C ASN A 38 -3.21 6.38 -15.97
N GLY A 39 -3.86 5.36 -15.40
CA GLY A 39 -5.05 5.50 -14.55
C GLY A 39 -4.74 5.49 -13.05
N PRO A 40 -5.67 5.94 -12.20
CA PRO A 40 -5.48 5.92 -10.75
C PRO A 40 -5.35 4.49 -10.21
N LEU A 41 -4.61 4.33 -9.10
CA LEU A 41 -4.43 3.06 -8.42
C LEU A 41 -5.78 2.44 -7.97
N PRO A 42 -5.88 1.11 -7.81
CA PRO A 42 -7.12 0.45 -7.39
C PRO A 42 -7.59 0.95 -6.02
N GLN A 43 -8.90 1.22 -5.88
CA GLN A 43 -9.47 1.74 -4.62
C GLN A 43 -9.22 0.83 -3.42
N SER A 44 -9.25 -0.50 -3.62
CA SER A 44 -8.94 -1.46 -2.55
C SER A 44 -7.51 -1.34 -2.06
N LEU A 45 -6.55 -1.13 -2.97
CA LEU A 45 -5.15 -0.91 -2.63
C LEU A 45 -4.98 0.39 -1.85
N LEU A 46 -5.67 1.46 -2.25
CA LEU A 46 -5.66 2.75 -1.54
C LEU A 46 -6.27 2.63 -0.14
N ALA A 47 -7.33 1.84 0.02
CA ALA A 47 -7.96 1.61 1.33
C ALA A 47 -7.07 0.78 2.26
N ASP A 48 -6.39 -0.25 1.75
CA ASP A 48 -5.43 -1.04 2.52
C ASP A 48 -4.20 -0.20 2.91
N LEU A 49 -3.68 0.61 1.98
CA LEU A 49 -2.62 1.57 2.26
C LEU A 49 -3.01 2.53 3.39
N GLU A 50 -4.18 3.18 3.31
CA GLU A 50 -4.60 4.17 4.32
C GLU A 50 -4.79 3.51 5.70
N ARG A 51 -5.27 2.26 5.74
CA ARG A 51 -5.35 1.48 6.98
C ARG A 51 -3.96 1.25 7.58
N ASP A 52 -2.99 0.86 6.75
CA ASP A 52 -1.63 0.58 7.18
C ASP A 52 -0.89 1.87 7.60
N ILE A 53 -1.07 2.97 6.88
CA ILE A 53 -0.52 4.29 7.25
C ILE A 53 -1.06 4.70 8.61
N ARG A 54 -2.38 4.64 8.82
CA ARG A 54 -2.98 4.99 10.11
C ARG A 54 -2.42 4.13 11.24
N SER A 55 -2.32 2.81 11.02
CA SER A 55 -1.74 1.90 12.02
C SER A 55 -0.30 2.28 12.37
N LEU A 56 0.53 2.57 11.35
CA LEU A 56 1.93 2.92 11.53
C LEU A 56 2.10 4.29 12.21
N VAL A 57 1.31 5.30 11.82
CA VAL A 57 1.29 6.63 12.44
C VAL A 57 0.92 6.52 13.92
N THR A 58 -0.12 5.76 14.25
CA THR A 58 -0.50 5.50 15.65
C THR A 58 0.60 4.78 16.42
N GLN A 59 1.32 3.83 15.80
CA GLN A 59 2.46 3.17 16.43
C GLN A 59 3.62 4.15 16.70
N VAL A 60 3.99 4.99 15.73
CA VAL A 60 5.03 6.01 15.89
C VAL A 60 4.65 6.99 17.00
N HIS A 61 3.40 7.46 17.02
CA HIS A 61 2.88 8.31 18.09
C HIS A 61 2.97 7.65 19.47
N ARG A 62 2.51 6.42 19.64
CA ARG A 62 2.54 5.77 20.96
C ARG A 62 3.96 5.42 21.42
N SER A 63 4.83 5.06 20.49
CA SER A 63 6.23 4.71 20.79
C SER A 63 7.13 5.92 20.99
N GLN A 64 6.72 7.10 20.50
CA GLN A 64 7.52 8.34 20.51
C GLN A 64 8.91 8.15 19.87
N VAL A 65 9.06 7.17 18.98
CA VAL A 65 10.31 6.85 18.31
C VAL A 65 10.59 7.88 17.22
N GLN A 66 11.76 8.51 17.28
CA GLN A 66 12.22 9.48 16.27
C GLN A 66 12.86 8.81 15.04
N SER A 67 13.24 7.54 15.16
CA SER A 67 13.78 6.76 14.05
C SER A 67 12.67 6.37 13.07
N PRO A 68 12.96 6.30 11.76
CA PRO A 68 11.99 5.84 10.77
C PRO A 68 11.51 4.42 11.08
N VAL A 69 10.20 4.23 11.11
CA VAL A 69 9.55 2.92 11.24
C VAL A 69 9.00 2.53 9.88
N ASN A 70 9.30 1.31 9.44
CA ASN A 70 8.90 0.81 8.14
C ASN A 70 7.75 -0.20 8.26
N SER A 71 6.83 -0.14 7.30
CA SER A 71 5.79 -1.13 7.07
C SER A 71 5.63 -1.38 5.56
N GLY A 72 5.18 -2.57 5.18
CA GLY A 72 4.96 -2.92 3.78
C GLY A 72 3.83 -3.93 3.64
N GLY A 73 2.91 -3.65 2.70
CA GLY A 73 1.79 -4.54 2.41
C GLY A 73 2.24 -5.87 1.80
N SER A 74 1.43 -6.92 1.98
CA SER A 74 1.71 -8.24 1.42
C SER A 74 1.99 -8.13 -0.09
N GLN A 75 3.09 -8.72 -0.56
CA GLN A 75 3.52 -8.77 -1.97
C GLN A 75 4.25 -7.52 -2.52
N ASP A 76 4.88 -6.68 -1.67
CA ASP A 76 5.81 -5.61 -2.11
C ASP A 76 5.14 -4.49 -2.96
N LYS A 77 3.79 -4.44 -2.98
CA LYS A 77 2.99 -3.48 -3.78
C LYS A 77 3.19 -2.04 -3.34
N TYR A 78 3.48 -1.83 -2.06
CA TYR A 78 3.85 -0.54 -1.52
C TYR A 78 4.76 -0.71 -0.29
N ARG A 79 5.52 0.34 -0.01
CA ARG A 79 6.32 0.49 1.20
C ARG A 79 5.95 1.80 1.86
N ILE A 80 5.84 1.79 3.18
CA ILE A 80 5.51 2.94 4.01
C ILE A 80 6.64 3.11 5.00
N GLU A 81 7.14 4.32 5.11
CA GLU A 81 8.05 4.78 6.13
C GLU A 81 7.34 5.88 6.91
N ALA A 82 7.40 5.84 8.23
CA ALA A 82 6.84 6.86 9.09
C ALA A 82 7.87 7.32 10.12
N GLN A 83 7.94 8.63 10.34
CA GLN A 83 8.88 9.26 11.26
C GLN A 83 8.21 10.41 12.00
N LEU A 84 8.49 10.53 13.30
CA LEU A 84 8.05 11.67 14.10
C LEU A 84 8.77 12.94 13.64
N VAL A 85 8.01 13.99 13.26
CA VAL A 85 8.56 15.29 12.79
C VAL A 85 8.80 16.24 13.95
N GLN A 86 7.85 16.29 14.87
CA GLN A 86 7.88 17.17 16.03
C GLN A 86 7.58 16.38 17.29
N GLN A 87 8.27 16.71 18.40
CA GLN A 87 7.96 16.17 19.72
C GLN A 87 6.50 16.48 20.07
N SER A 88 5.86 15.54 20.77
CA SER A 88 4.42 15.59 21.02
C SER A 88 3.99 16.87 21.75
N ASP A 89 3.06 17.62 21.16
CA ASP A 89 2.41 18.75 21.83
C ASP A 89 1.37 18.21 22.80
N SER A 90 1.49 18.56 24.08
CA SER A 90 0.51 18.25 25.11
C SER A 90 -0.31 19.47 25.49
N GLY A 91 -1.61 19.29 25.74
CA GLY A 91 -2.47 20.38 26.16
C GLY A 91 -3.70 19.94 26.93
N TYR A 92 -4.59 20.89 27.21
CA TYR A 92 -5.83 20.67 27.94
C TYR A 92 -6.99 21.39 27.24
N VAL A 93 -8.06 20.66 26.95
CA VAL A 93 -9.28 21.22 26.37
C VAL A 93 -10.32 21.41 27.47
N ALA A 94 -10.45 22.64 27.97
CA ALA A 94 -11.32 22.97 29.08
C ALA A 94 -12.80 22.59 28.86
N LYS A 95 -13.30 22.70 27.62
CA LYS A 95 -14.70 22.39 27.27
C LYS A 95 -15.08 20.93 27.54
N ILE A 96 -14.15 19.99 27.32
CA ILE A 96 -14.37 18.55 27.52
C ILE A 96 -13.62 18.01 28.74
N GLN A 97 -12.95 18.90 29.50
CA GLN A 97 -12.10 18.58 30.65
C GLN A 97 -11.06 17.49 30.36
N ASP A 98 -10.47 17.51 29.16
CA ASP A 98 -9.58 16.43 28.71
C ASP A 98 -8.17 16.93 28.43
N ARG A 99 -7.19 16.08 28.73
CA ARG A 99 -5.78 16.29 28.39
C ARG A 99 -5.46 15.53 27.12
N PHE A 100 -4.70 16.14 26.22
CA PHE A 100 -4.31 15.48 24.99
C PHE A 100 -2.81 15.47 24.80
N VAL A 101 -2.34 14.48 24.05
CA VAL A 101 -0.99 14.40 23.49
C VAL A 101 -1.15 14.23 21.98
N CYS A 102 -0.62 15.17 21.20
CA CYS A 102 -0.65 15.13 19.75
C CYS A 102 0.76 14.93 19.19
N SER A 103 0.89 14.14 18.13
CA SER A 103 2.14 14.04 17.36
C SER A 103 1.90 14.31 15.89
N GLU A 104 2.89 14.91 15.25
CA GLU A 104 2.98 15.03 13.80
C GLU A 104 3.98 14.00 13.29
N VAL A 105 3.50 13.16 12.37
CA VAL A 105 4.25 12.03 11.81
C VAL A 105 4.34 12.23 10.31
N GLN A 106 5.56 12.36 9.80
CA GLN A 106 5.83 12.35 8.38
C GLN A 106 5.74 10.92 7.89
N VAL A 107 4.92 10.72 6.87
CA VAL A 107 4.73 9.45 6.20
C VAL A 107 5.27 9.60 4.78
N THR A 108 6.27 8.80 4.45
CA THR A 108 6.76 8.62 3.08
C THR A 108 6.28 7.27 2.60
N TYR A 109 5.58 7.20 1.48
CA TYR A 109 5.15 5.93 0.92
C TYR A 109 5.48 5.84 -0.56
N ARG A 110 5.90 4.65 -0.97
CA ARG A 110 6.25 4.32 -2.35
C ARG A 110 5.31 3.23 -2.83
N PHE A 111 4.67 3.46 -3.97
CA PHE A 111 3.97 2.41 -4.71
C PHE A 111 4.96 1.73 -5.63
N ASN A 112 4.97 0.41 -5.58
CA ASN A 112 5.68 -0.44 -6.54
C ASN A 112 4.61 -1.30 -7.23
N PHE A 113 3.94 -0.72 -8.21
CA PHE A 113 2.90 -1.45 -8.93
C PHE A 113 3.51 -2.15 -10.13
N HIS A 114 3.58 -3.48 -10.05
CA HIS A 114 3.96 -4.36 -11.15
C HIS A 114 2.78 -5.26 -11.51
N ASP A 115 2.31 -5.18 -12.74
CA ASP A 115 1.25 -6.04 -13.25
C ASP A 115 1.53 -6.42 -14.70
N SER A 116 0.94 -7.51 -15.18
CA SER A 116 1.07 -7.93 -16.58
C SER A 116 -0.26 -8.39 -17.14
N TYR A 117 -0.57 -7.98 -18.37
CA TYR A 117 -1.84 -8.27 -19.02
C TYR A 117 -1.65 -8.58 -20.50
N LEU A 118 -2.64 -9.21 -21.12
CA LEU A 118 -2.70 -9.35 -22.57
C LEU A 118 -3.49 -8.18 -23.15
N ASP A 119 -2.87 -7.40 -24.04
CA ASP A 119 -3.57 -6.35 -24.78
C ASP A 119 -4.57 -6.95 -25.78
N SER A 120 -5.38 -6.08 -26.40
CA SER A 120 -6.37 -6.47 -27.43
C SER A 120 -5.78 -7.27 -28.61
N THR A 121 -4.46 -7.24 -28.81
CA THR A 121 -3.74 -8.00 -29.85
C THR A 121 -3.04 -9.26 -29.32
N SER A 122 -3.40 -9.71 -28.12
CA SER A 122 -2.80 -10.86 -27.42
C SER A 122 -1.30 -10.71 -27.15
N ARG A 123 -0.79 -9.47 -27.07
CA ARG A 123 0.60 -9.24 -26.63
C ARG A 123 0.63 -9.03 -25.14
N ARG A 124 1.60 -9.66 -24.47
CA ARG A 124 1.84 -9.42 -23.05
C ARG A 124 2.43 -8.02 -22.88
N ARG A 125 1.77 -7.20 -22.07
CA ARG A 125 2.20 -5.88 -21.62
C ARG A 125 2.58 -5.96 -20.15
N PHE A 126 3.55 -5.15 -19.75
CA PHE A 126 3.99 -5.01 -18.36
C PHE A 126 3.74 -3.57 -17.94
N ILE A 127 3.09 -3.39 -16.81
CA ILE A 127 2.94 -2.08 -16.16
C ILE A 127 3.95 -2.06 -15.02
N SER A 128 4.77 -1.01 -14.97
CA SER A 128 5.71 -0.76 -13.88
C SER A 128 5.64 0.72 -13.52
N ASN A 129 4.88 1.03 -12.47
CA ASN A 129 4.81 2.38 -11.94
C ASN A 129 5.42 2.42 -10.55
N THR A 130 6.40 3.31 -10.41
CA THR A 130 7.01 3.63 -9.12
C THR A 130 6.73 5.09 -8.83
N ASP A 131 5.79 5.33 -7.93
CA ASP A 131 5.46 6.67 -7.45
C ASP A 131 5.79 6.77 -5.97
N GLN A 132 6.36 7.90 -5.57
CA GLN A 132 6.69 8.18 -4.18
C GLN A 132 5.98 9.44 -3.73
N TYR A 133 5.43 9.39 -2.53
CA TYR A 133 4.68 10.46 -1.93
C TYR A 133 5.10 10.69 -0.49
N GLN A 134 4.89 11.91 -0.02
CA GLN A 134 5.14 12.34 1.34
C GLN A 134 3.96 13.17 1.85
N ARG A 135 3.60 12.99 3.12
CA ARG A 135 2.64 13.85 3.85
C ARG A 135 2.95 13.86 5.34
N ILE A 136 2.37 14.81 6.07
CA ILE A 136 2.44 14.88 7.53
C ILE A 136 1.05 14.62 8.09
N ASP A 137 0.90 13.51 8.79
CA ASP A 137 -0.34 13.13 9.45
C ASP A 137 -0.28 13.51 10.93
N LYS A 138 -1.42 13.87 11.50
CA LYS A 138 -1.55 14.25 12.92
C LYS A 138 -2.43 13.26 13.66
N VAL A 139 -1.95 12.79 14.80
CA VAL A 139 -2.70 11.89 15.70
C VAL A 139 -2.67 12.47 17.10
N CYS A 140 -3.81 12.40 17.79
CA CYS A 140 -3.95 12.88 19.16
C CYS A 140 -4.66 11.83 20.02
N ASP A 141 -4.07 11.54 21.18
CA ASP A 141 -4.67 10.71 22.22
C ASP A 141 -5.21 11.61 23.34
N TYR A 142 -6.48 11.43 23.69
CA TYR A 142 -7.18 12.15 24.76
C TYR A 142 -7.27 11.24 26.01
N GLN A 143 -6.67 11.69 27.11
CA GLN A 143 -6.35 10.86 28.27
C GLN A 143 -7.57 10.54 29.14
N VAL A 144 -8.53 11.46 29.25
CA VAL A 144 -9.70 11.33 30.13
C VAL A 144 -10.82 10.57 29.42
N SER A 145 -11.11 10.93 28.17
CA SER A 145 -12.13 10.25 27.35
C SER A 145 -11.66 8.93 26.75
N GLY A 146 -10.35 8.72 26.63
CA GLY A 146 -9.77 7.58 25.90
C GLY A 146 -9.94 7.67 24.38
N GLN A 147 -10.40 8.82 23.87
CA GLN A 147 -10.59 9.03 22.44
C GLN A 147 -9.25 9.21 21.72
N GLN A 148 -9.14 8.68 20.50
CA GLN A 148 -8.07 8.99 19.57
C GLN A 148 -8.63 9.72 18.36
N THR A 149 -7.97 10.78 17.92
CA THR A 149 -8.27 11.45 16.65
C THR A 149 -7.10 11.30 15.69
N TYR A 150 -7.42 11.24 14.40
CA TYR A 150 -6.46 11.18 13.32
C TYR A 150 -6.89 12.14 12.23
N GLN A 151 -5.95 12.98 11.81
CA GLN A 151 -6.11 13.92 10.74
C GLN A 151 -5.03 13.66 9.68
N GLN A 152 -5.49 13.32 8.48
CA GLN A 152 -4.64 13.08 7.33
C GLN A 152 -4.11 14.40 6.76
N GLY A 153 -2.83 14.43 6.41
CA GLY A 153 -2.20 15.52 5.67
C GLY A 153 -2.41 15.46 4.16
N LEU A 154 -1.99 16.52 3.48
CA LEU A 154 -2.00 16.56 2.02
C LEU A 154 -0.76 15.83 1.47
N ALA A 155 -1.01 14.84 0.60
CA ALA A 155 0.04 14.11 -0.09
C ALA A 155 0.70 14.95 -1.18
N GLN A 156 2.02 15.02 -1.15
CA GLN A 156 2.87 15.64 -2.16
C GLN A 156 3.70 14.55 -2.83
N ARG A 157 3.83 14.62 -4.15
CA ARG A 157 4.69 13.72 -4.91
C ARG A 157 6.14 14.14 -4.74
N LEU A 158 7.04 13.16 -4.53
CA LEU A 158 8.49 13.35 -4.46
C LEU A 158 9.16 13.16 -5.82
#